data_AF-A0A1Q2C3Y1-F1
#
_entry.id   AF-A0A1Q2C3Y1-F1
#
_cell.length_a   1.000
_cell.length_b   1.000
_cell.length_c   1.000
_cell.angle_alpha   90.00
_cell.angle_beta   90.00
_cell.angle_gamma   90.00
#
_symmetry.space_group_name_H-M   'P 1'
#
loop_
_entity.id
_entity.type
_entity.pdbx_description
1 polymer ?
#
loop_
_entity_poly.entity_id
_entity_poly.type
_entity_poly.pdbx_seq_one_letter_code
_entity_poly.pdbx_strand_id
1 'polypeptide(L)'
;MNLEEATKYMKSKVKEKYKDGMAQLAVLHDEEANDFFKEAENYKRLEIWLEELKELREYKRKMKTQYLDDIENPLEPIKLSSALESEIFKYEYRAEHDPQKISPLDYTIIYALKHCLEEQLKEVE
;
A
#
# COMPACT_ATOMS: atom_id res chain seq x y z
N MET A 1 1.97 1.41 -21.39
CA MET A 1 2.70 2.35 -20.52
C MET A 1 3.08 1.62 -19.25
N ASN A 2 4.37 1.54 -18.91
CA ASN A 2 4.84 0.95 -17.65
C ASN A 2 4.71 1.96 -16.48
N LEU A 3 4.94 1.53 -15.24
CA LEU A 3 4.79 2.41 -14.06
C LEU A 3 5.70 3.64 -14.12
N GLU A 4 6.91 3.48 -14.64
CA GLU A 4 7.91 4.55 -14.71
C GLU A 4 7.54 5.60 -15.76
N GLU A 5 7.04 5.15 -16.91
CA GLU A 5 6.45 6.00 -17.94
C GLU A 5 5.19 6.71 -17.43
N ALA A 6 4.36 6.02 -16.64
CA ALA A 6 3.15 6.60 -16.04
C ALA A 6 3.50 7.70 -15.03
N THR A 7 4.45 7.45 -14.12
CA THR A 7 4.93 8.46 -13.15
C THR A 7 5.55 9.66 -13.87
N LYS A 8 6.35 9.43 -14.92
CA LYS A 8 6.93 10.51 -15.73
C LYS A 8 5.86 11.33 -16.45
N TYR A 9 4.82 10.68 -16.96
CA TYR A 9 3.68 11.33 -17.60
C TYR A 9 2.91 12.20 -16.59
N MET A 10 2.61 11.70 -15.39
CA MET A 10 1.93 12.48 -14.35
C MET A 10 2.74 13.72 -13.95
N LYS A 11 4.05 13.57 -13.72
CA LYS A 11 4.97 14.70 -13.46
C LYS A 11 4.93 15.76 -14.57
N SER A 12 4.84 15.34 -15.83
CA SER A 12 4.70 16.26 -16.96
C SER A 12 3.37 17.01 -16.91
N LYS A 13 2.28 16.31 -16.59
CA LYS A 13 0.94 16.91 -16.52
C LYS A 13 0.77 17.89 -15.36
N VAL A 14 1.39 17.64 -14.21
CA VAL A 14 1.45 18.63 -13.11
C VAL A 14 2.07 19.94 -13.60
N LYS A 15 3.22 19.87 -14.29
CA LYS A 15 3.92 21.06 -14.79
C LYS A 15 3.12 21.81 -15.86
N GLU A 16 2.50 21.07 -16.78
CA GLU A 16 1.63 21.61 -17.83
C GLU A 16 0.47 22.39 -17.22
N LYS A 17 -0.29 21.75 -16.32
CA LYS A 17 -1.48 22.35 -15.70
C LYS A 17 -1.15 23.53 -14.80
N TYR A 18 -0.03 23.48 -14.08
CA TYR A 18 0.43 24.62 -13.30
C TYR A 18 0.79 25.82 -14.20
N LYS A 19 1.43 25.57 -15.34
CA LYS A 19 1.75 26.62 -16.32
C LYS A 19 0.48 27.22 -16.93
N ASP A 20 -0.50 26.40 -17.28
CA ASP A 20 -1.78 26.85 -17.83
C ASP A 20 -2.57 27.69 -16.81
N GLY A 21 -2.60 27.25 -15.54
CA GLY A 21 -3.23 28.01 -14.46
C GLY A 21 -2.57 29.38 -14.23
N MET A 22 -1.24 29.44 -14.25
CA MET A 22 -0.50 30.72 -14.15
C MET A 22 -0.78 31.66 -15.34
N ALA A 23 -0.96 31.11 -16.54
CA ALA A 23 -1.30 31.90 -17.71
C ALA A 23 -2.71 32.50 -17.59
N GLN A 24 -3.69 31.74 -17.09
CA GLN A 24 -5.06 32.25 -16.87
C GLN A 24 -5.12 33.29 -15.74
N LEU A 25 -4.36 33.07 -14.67
CA LEU A 25 -4.26 34.03 -13.56
C LEU A 25 -3.71 35.38 -14.03
N ALA A 26 -2.72 35.37 -14.94
CA ALA A 26 -2.14 36.58 -15.51
C ALA A 26 -3.13 37.38 -16.38
N VAL A 27 -4.20 36.75 -16.88
CA VAL A 27 -5.26 37.37 -17.67
C VAL A 27 -6.46 37.76 -16.78
N LEU A 28 -6.36 37.63 -15.46
CA LEU A 28 -7.42 37.87 -14.46
C LEU A 28 -8.61 36.89 -14.56
N HIS A 29 -8.37 35.68 -15.07
CA HIS A 29 -9.36 34.60 -15.14
C HIS A 29 -9.18 33.66 -13.93
N ASP A 30 -9.49 34.16 -12.73
CA ASP A 30 -9.21 33.47 -11.46
C ASP A 30 -9.91 32.11 -11.32
N GLU A 31 -11.16 31.99 -11.80
CA GLU A 31 -11.91 30.73 -11.74
C GLU A 31 -11.29 29.64 -12.63
N GLU A 32 -10.94 30.00 -13.88
CA GLU A 32 -10.33 29.08 -14.84
C GLU A 32 -8.91 28.68 -14.37
N ALA A 33 -8.14 29.63 -13.83
CA ALA A 33 -6.84 29.35 -13.22
C ALA A 33 -6.95 28.34 -12.08
N ASN A 34 -7.97 28.49 -11.22
CA ASN A 34 -8.20 27.59 -10.09
C ASN A 34 -8.51 26.16 -10.53
N ASP A 35 -9.26 25.98 -11.62
CA ASP A 35 -9.54 24.64 -12.15
C ASP A 35 -8.29 23.94 -12.68
N PHE A 36 -7.39 24.67 -13.36
CA PHE A 36 -6.08 24.14 -13.73
C PHE A 36 -5.22 23.74 -12.52
N PHE A 37 -5.26 24.51 -11.43
CA PHE A 37 -4.53 24.16 -10.21
C PHE A 37 -5.10 22.93 -9.52
N LYS A 38 -6.43 22.79 -9.43
CA LYS A 38 -7.07 21.56 -8.92
C LYS A 38 -6.69 20.34 -9.76
N GLU A 39 -6.65 20.48 -11.08
CA GLU A 39 -6.19 19.40 -11.97
C GLU A 39 -4.72 19.05 -11.70
N ALA A 40 -3.85 20.04 -11.51
CA ALA A 40 -2.45 19.82 -11.16
C ALA A 40 -2.30 19.08 -9.81
N GLU A 41 -3.10 19.42 -8.80
CA GLU A 41 -3.13 18.71 -7.52
C GLU A 41 -3.58 17.25 -7.68
N ASN A 42 -4.60 17.00 -8.50
CA ASN A 42 -5.05 15.63 -8.80
C ASN A 42 -3.93 14.81 -9.46
N TYR A 43 -3.20 15.37 -10.43
CA TYR A 43 -2.06 14.70 -11.05
C TYR A 43 -0.92 14.44 -10.05
N LYS A 44 -0.68 15.37 -9.12
CA LYS A 44 0.32 15.18 -8.06
C LYS A 44 -0.08 14.06 -7.10
N ARG A 45 -1.37 13.94 -6.77
CA ARG A 45 -1.87 12.82 -5.95
C ARG A 45 -1.72 11.48 -6.67
N LEU A 46 -2.03 11.44 -7.97
CA LEU A 46 -1.83 10.26 -8.80
C LEU A 46 -0.35 9.85 -8.90
N GLU A 47 0.57 10.82 -8.96
CA GLU A 47 2.02 10.56 -8.91
C GLU A 47 2.43 9.85 -7.61
N ILE A 48 1.96 10.34 -6.46
CA ILE A 48 2.24 9.74 -5.14
C ILE A 48 1.75 8.29 -5.09
N TRP A 49 0.49 8.05 -5.48
CA TRP A 49 -0.08 6.70 -5.49
C TRP A 49 0.64 5.74 -6.45
N LEU A 50 1.19 6.23 -7.56
CA LEU A 50 1.98 5.40 -8.47
C LEU A 50 3.33 4.99 -7.87
N GLU A 51 3.95 5.85 -7.07
CA GLU A 51 5.19 5.52 -6.36
C GLU A 51 4.94 4.50 -5.24
N GLU A 52 3.89 4.70 -4.44
CA GLU A 52 3.45 3.72 -3.43
C GLU A 52 3.18 2.35 -4.07
N LEU A 53 2.53 2.33 -5.25
CA LEU A 53 2.28 1.09 -5.99
C LEU A 53 3.57 0.42 -6.50
N LYS A 54 4.61 1.21 -6.82
CA LYS A 54 5.93 0.68 -7.22
C LYS A 54 6.59 -0.02 -6.03
N GLU A 55 6.60 0.63 -4.88
CA GLU A 55 7.15 0.07 -3.63
C GLU A 55 6.43 -1.21 -3.22
N LEU A 56 5.09 -1.22 -3.28
CA LEU A 56 4.29 -2.42 -2.99
C LEU A 56 4.59 -3.58 -3.95
N ARG A 57 4.83 -3.30 -5.24
CA ARG A 57 5.22 -4.34 -6.20
C ARG A 57 6.63 -4.87 -5.94
N GLU A 58 7.56 -3.99 -5.56
CA GLU A 58 8.92 -4.36 -5.18
C GLU A 58 8.91 -5.25 -3.93
N TYR A 59 8.17 -4.83 -2.90
CA TYR A 59 7.94 -5.61 -1.69
C TYR A 59 7.32 -6.97 -1.99
N LYS A 60 6.26 -7.01 -2.81
CA LYS A 60 5.66 -8.27 -3.26
C LYS A 60 6.64 -9.14 -4.06
N ARG A 61 7.59 -8.56 -4.79
CA ARG A 61 8.64 -9.29 -5.52
C ARG A 61 9.77 -9.77 -4.60
N LYS A 62 10.09 -9.06 -3.53
CA LYS A 62 11.03 -9.52 -2.50
C LYS A 62 10.44 -10.68 -1.72
N MET A 63 9.20 -10.52 -1.24
CA MET A 63 8.39 -11.61 -0.70
C MET A 63 8.39 -12.78 -1.70
N LYS A 64 7.96 -12.51 -2.95
CA LYS A 64 8.26 -13.21 -4.23
C LYS A 64 9.35 -14.26 -4.35
N THR A 65 10.49 -13.95 -3.76
CA THR A 65 11.77 -14.55 -4.11
C THR A 65 12.44 -15.13 -2.89
N GLN A 66 12.08 -14.66 -1.69
CA GLN A 66 12.51 -15.22 -0.42
C GLN A 66 12.07 -16.70 -0.24
N TYR A 67 10.96 -17.14 -0.86
CA TYR A 67 10.46 -18.52 -0.74
C TYR A 67 11.35 -19.61 -1.34
N LEU A 68 12.17 -19.27 -2.34
CA LEU A 68 12.87 -20.27 -3.13
C LEU A 68 14.10 -20.81 -2.42
N ASP A 69 14.69 -20.03 -1.51
CA ASP A 69 15.94 -20.38 -0.84
C ASP A 69 15.73 -20.91 0.60
N ASP A 70 14.57 -20.70 1.23
CA ASP A 70 14.31 -21.05 2.65
C ASP A 70 12.91 -21.65 2.90
N ILE A 71 12.51 -22.61 2.03
CA ILE A 71 11.17 -23.22 2.07
C ILE A 71 10.86 -23.94 3.40
N GLU A 72 11.88 -24.37 4.14
CA GLU A 72 11.71 -25.09 5.40
C GLU A 72 11.51 -24.16 6.60
N ASN A 73 11.83 -22.86 6.49
CA ASN A 73 11.69 -21.92 7.60
C ASN A 73 10.21 -21.64 7.90
N PRO A 74 9.70 -22.04 9.08
CA PRO A 74 8.31 -21.82 9.44
C PRO A 74 8.00 -20.36 9.83
N LEU A 75 9.03 -19.57 10.14
CA LEU A 75 8.92 -18.16 10.54
C LEU A 75 9.14 -17.20 9.37
N GLU A 76 9.13 -17.70 8.14
CA GLU A 76 9.17 -16.86 6.95
C GLU A 76 7.99 -15.86 6.95
N PRO A 77 8.20 -14.57 6.61
CA PRO A 77 7.16 -13.55 6.74
C PRO A 77 5.87 -13.85 5.98
N ILE A 78 5.93 -14.53 4.83
CA ILE A 78 4.73 -14.91 4.06
C ILE A 78 3.93 -15.99 4.78
N LYS A 79 4.59 -16.99 5.36
CA LYS A 79 3.93 -18.05 6.11
C LYS A 79 3.31 -17.49 7.38
N LEU A 80 4.03 -16.61 8.08
CA LEU A 80 3.52 -15.88 9.25
C LEU A 80 2.33 -14.99 8.87
N SER A 81 2.41 -14.24 7.78
CA SER A 81 1.31 -13.38 7.29
C SER A 81 0.08 -14.22 6.94
N SER A 82 0.28 -15.32 6.20
CA SER A 82 -0.82 -16.21 5.80
C SER A 82 -1.47 -16.92 7.00
N ALA A 83 -0.67 -17.35 7.97
CA ALA A 83 -1.18 -17.92 9.23
C ALA A 83 -1.98 -16.87 10.01
N LEU A 84 -1.45 -15.64 10.13
CA LEU A 84 -2.12 -14.54 10.83
C LEU A 84 -3.47 -14.20 10.16
N GLU A 85 -3.50 -14.04 8.84
CA GLU A 85 -4.74 -13.81 8.08
C GLU A 85 -5.75 -14.94 8.31
N SER A 86 -5.29 -16.19 8.33
CA SER A 86 -6.15 -17.36 8.59
C SER A 86 -6.76 -17.34 10.00
N GLU A 87 -5.98 -17.01 11.03
CA GLU A 87 -6.49 -16.92 12.40
C GLU A 87 -7.45 -15.74 12.59
N ILE A 88 -7.17 -14.58 11.99
CA ILE A 88 -8.08 -13.43 12.00
C ILE A 88 -9.39 -13.80 11.32
N PHE A 89 -9.35 -14.41 10.14
CA PHE A 89 -10.56 -14.85 9.44
C PHE A 89 -11.38 -15.84 10.27
N LYS A 90 -10.73 -16.84 10.89
CA LYS A 90 -11.41 -17.80 11.77
C LYS A 90 -12.03 -17.12 12.99
N TYR A 91 -11.35 -16.13 13.56
CA TYR A 91 -11.84 -15.35 14.67
C TYR A 91 -13.08 -14.53 14.29
N GLU A 92 -13.01 -13.77 13.19
CA GLU A 92 -14.13 -12.96 12.68
C GLU A 92 -15.34 -13.83 12.37
N TYR A 93 -15.12 -14.97 11.70
CA TYR A 93 -16.19 -15.92 11.41
C TYR A 93 -16.88 -16.42 12.68
N ARG A 94 -16.12 -16.77 13.73
CA ARG A 94 -16.69 -17.17 15.02
C ARG A 94 -17.37 -16.00 15.74
N ALA A 95 -16.83 -14.80 15.66
CA ALA A 95 -17.42 -13.61 16.27
C ALA A 95 -18.80 -13.29 15.69
N GLU A 96 -19.03 -13.61 14.43
CA GLU A 96 -20.33 -13.44 13.76
C GLU A 96 -21.29 -14.62 14.00
N HIS A 97 -20.80 -15.86 13.96
CA HIS A 97 -21.65 -17.04 13.87
C HIS A 97 -21.73 -17.87 15.15
N ASP A 98 -20.68 -17.87 15.98
CA ASP A 98 -20.62 -18.65 17.23
C ASP A 98 -19.63 -18.04 18.26
N PRO A 99 -19.98 -16.89 18.88
CA PRO A 99 -19.05 -16.13 19.72
C PRO A 99 -18.60 -16.89 20.96
N GLN A 100 -19.39 -17.87 21.41
CA GLN A 100 -19.12 -18.68 22.59
C GLN A 100 -17.92 -19.62 22.41
N LYS A 101 -17.55 -19.91 21.15
CA LYS A 101 -16.35 -20.70 20.81
C LYS A 101 -15.07 -19.87 20.77
N ILE A 102 -15.15 -18.56 20.92
CA ILE A 102 -13.96 -17.71 21.02
C ILE A 102 -13.33 -17.93 22.39
N SER A 103 -12.05 -18.26 22.38
CA SER A 103 -11.25 -18.49 23.57
C SER A 103 -10.13 -17.45 23.70
N PRO A 104 -9.60 -17.22 24.91
CA PRO A 104 -8.39 -16.41 25.10
C PRO A 104 -7.20 -16.88 24.24
N LEU A 105 -7.17 -18.17 23.88
CA LEU A 105 -6.12 -18.72 23.03
C LEU A 105 -6.17 -18.15 21.61
N ASP A 106 -7.35 -17.87 21.06
CA ASP A 106 -7.48 -17.30 19.71
C ASP A 106 -6.77 -15.94 19.61
N TYR A 107 -7.04 -15.04 20.57
CA TYR A 107 -6.35 -13.75 20.64
C TYR A 107 -4.85 -13.89 20.92
N THR A 108 -4.46 -14.89 21.72
CA THR A 108 -3.05 -15.15 22.04
C THR A 108 -2.29 -15.61 20.80
N ILE A 109 -2.87 -16.50 19.99
CA ILE A 109 -2.27 -16.96 18.74
C ILE A 109 -2.16 -15.80 17.74
N ILE A 110 -3.22 -15.00 17.56
CA ILE A 110 -3.19 -13.81 16.69
C ILE A 110 -2.09 -12.84 17.14
N TYR A 111 -1.98 -12.57 18.44
CA TYR A 111 -0.95 -11.69 18.98
C TYR A 111 0.47 -12.26 18.76
N ALA A 112 0.69 -13.54 19.03
CA ALA A 112 1.98 -14.19 18.84
C ALA A 112 2.43 -14.17 17.36
N LEU A 113 1.52 -14.48 16.43
CA LEU A 113 1.80 -14.43 14.99
C LEU A 113 2.13 -13.01 14.53
N LYS A 114 1.38 -12.01 15.01
CA LYS A 114 1.64 -10.59 14.73
C LYS A 114 3.03 -10.18 15.25
N HIS A 115 3.35 -10.53 16.49
CA HIS A 115 4.65 -10.21 17.10
C HIS A 115 5.79 -10.85 16.30
N CYS A 116 5.69 -12.14 15.97
CA CYS A 116 6.70 -12.82 15.16
C CYS A 116 6.90 -12.15 13.79
N LEU A 117 5.81 -11.74 13.14
CA LEU A 117 5.88 -11.07 11.84
C LEU A 117 6.56 -9.69 11.95
N GLU A 118 6.24 -8.91 12.99
CA GLU A 118 6.86 -7.60 13.24
C GLU A 118 8.37 -7.71 13.50
N GLU A 119 8.81 -8.70 14.29
CA GLU A 119 10.23 -8.95 14.54
C GLU A 119 10.98 -9.33 13.26
N GLN A 120 10.41 -10.19 12.42
CA GLN A 120 11.02 -10.56 11.14
C GLN A 120 11.14 -9.39 10.15
N LEU A 121 10.26 -8.39 10.25
CA LEU A 121 10.33 -7.20 9.41
C LEU A 121 11.34 -6.17 9.92
N LYS A 122 11.58 -6.10 11.25
CA LYS A 122 12.62 -5.23 11.84
C LYS A 122 14.03 -5.67 11.50
N GLU A 123 14.27 -6.98 11.36
CA GLU A 123 15.60 -7.51 11.00
C GLU A 123 16.02 -7.22 9.54
N VAL A 124 15.10 -6.68 8.72
CA VAL A 124 15.32 -6.39 7.29
C VAL A 124 15.66 -4.90 7.04
N GLU A 125 15.52 -4.02 8.05
CA GLU A 125 15.94 -2.60 8.02
C GLU A 125 17.41 -2.41 8.44
#